data_AF-A0A8H4P8W7-F1
#
_entry.id   AF-A0A8H4P8W7-F1
#
_cell.length_a   1.000
_cell.length_b   1.000
_cell.length_c   1.000
_cell.angle_alpha   90.00
_cell.angle_beta   90.00
_cell.angle_gamma   90.00
#
_symmetry.space_group_name_H-M   'P 1'
#
loop_
_entity.id
_entity.type
_entity.pdbx_description
1 polymer ?
#
loop_
_entity_poly.entity_id
_entity_poly.type
_entity_poly.pdbx_seq_one_letter_code
_entity_poly.pdbx_strand_id
1 'polypeptide(L)'
;DSSWSLSWTVNRQPHFKNQPEEQIVGWIYGLLVDKEGDYVKKPMQDCTGEEITQEWLYHMGVPESEIASLAAEGAKCVPVMMPYITAFFMPRQAGDRPDVVPAGAENFAFLGQFAETTRDCIFTTEYAVRTGMEAVYQLAGVDRGVPEVFGSTYDVRALLDAMCQLRDGKELATWLPERIRGYLVSKLEGSQIGQMLHEYHLV
;
A
#
# COMPACT_ATOMS: atom_id res chain seq x y z
N ASP A 1 14.98 -5.44 10.02
CA ASP A 1 16.38 -4.98 10.06
C ASP A 1 17.20 -5.47 8.87
N SER A 2 16.57 -6.04 7.84
CA SER A 2 17.24 -6.41 6.59
C SER A 2 17.76 -5.20 5.81
N SER A 3 18.98 -5.30 5.31
CA SER A 3 19.66 -4.26 4.52
C SER A 3 18.93 -3.95 3.19
N TRP A 4 18.26 -4.94 2.60
CA TRP A 4 17.42 -4.76 1.40
C TRP A 4 16.06 -4.13 1.69
N SER A 5 15.70 -3.92 2.96
CA SER A 5 14.32 -3.66 3.39
C SER A 5 13.38 -4.71 2.76
N LEU A 6 13.76 -5.97 2.96
CA LEU A 6 13.09 -7.13 2.39
C LEU A 6 11.74 -7.35 3.07
N SER A 7 10.75 -7.67 2.27
CA SER A 7 9.42 -8.07 2.71
C SER A 7 8.93 -9.23 1.85
N TRP A 8 8.09 -10.06 2.44
CA TRP A 8 7.55 -11.24 1.75
C TRP A 8 6.12 -11.52 2.19
N THR A 9 5.41 -12.27 1.36
CA THR A 9 4.04 -12.70 1.65
C THR A 9 3.75 -14.06 1.04
N VAL A 10 2.93 -14.85 1.71
CA VAL A 10 2.33 -16.07 1.19
C VAL A 10 0.83 -15.90 1.24
N ASN A 11 0.22 -15.83 0.05
CA ASN A 11 -1.23 -15.75 -0.07
C ASN A 11 -1.88 -17.12 0.14
N ARG A 12 -3.22 -17.15 0.10
CA ARG A 12 -3.98 -18.42 0.09
C ARG A 12 -3.46 -19.32 -1.04
N GLN A 13 -3.26 -20.59 -0.71
CA GLN A 13 -2.78 -21.61 -1.64
C GLN A 13 -3.94 -22.51 -2.11
N PRO A 14 -3.91 -23.01 -3.36
CA PRO A 14 -2.91 -22.70 -4.37
C PRO A 14 -3.07 -21.27 -4.93
N HIS A 15 -1.96 -20.58 -5.18
CA HIS A 15 -2.00 -19.25 -5.79
C HIS A 15 -2.33 -19.34 -7.29
N PHE A 16 -1.86 -20.39 -7.96
CA PHE A 16 -2.19 -20.70 -9.34
C PHE A 16 -3.10 -21.92 -9.42
N LYS A 17 -4.13 -21.88 -10.29
CA LYS A 17 -5.12 -22.96 -10.41
C LYS A 17 -4.52 -24.36 -10.65
N ASN A 18 -3.39 -24.43 -11.37
CA ASN A 18 -2.71 -25.69 -11.72
C ASN A 18 -1.46 -25.95 -10.86
N GLN A 19 -1.30 -25.26 -9.74
CA GLN A 19 -0.21 -25.50 -8.79
C GLN A 19 -0.45 -26.83 -8.07
N PRO A 20 0.57 -27.72 -7.97
CA PRO A 20 0.47 -28.94 -7.18
C PRO A 20 0.16 -28.65 -5.70
N GLU A 21 -0.61 -29.54 -5.05
CA GLU A 21 -1.14 -29.34 -3.68
C GLU A 21 -0.03 -29.24 -2.62
N GLU A 22 1.11 -29.89 -2.87
CA GLU A 22 2.28 -29.91 -2.00
C GLU A 22 3.21 -28.69 -2.16
N GLN A 23 2.91 -27.77 -3.09
CA GLN A 23 3.72 -26.58 -3.34
C GLN A 23 3.11 -25.33 -2.70
N ILE A 24 3.97 -24.41 -2.29
CA ILE A 24 3.60 -23.07 -1.81
C ILE A 24 4.28 -22.03 -2.69
N VAL A 25 3.52 -20.99 -3.06
CA VAL A 25 4.05 -19.80 -3.75
C VAL A 25 4.14 -18.66 -2.77
N GLY A 26 5.38 -18.24 -2.49
CA GLY A 26 5.70 -16.99 -1.80
C GLY A 26 6.10 -15.90 -2.79
N TRP A 27 5.84 -14.66 -2.42
CA TRP A 27 6.33 -13.49 -3.13
C TRP A 27 7.26 -12.69 -2.21
N ILE A 28 8.43 -12.33 -2.70
CA ILE A 28 9.48 -11.60 -1.97
C ILE A 28 9.84 -10.37 -2.78
N TYR A 29 10.07 -9.25 -2.11
CA TYR A 29 10.61 -8.04 -2.71
C TYR A 29 11.56 -7.31 -1.74
N GLY A 30 12.45 -6.50 -2.30
CA GLY A 30 13.28 -5.56 -1.55
C GLY A 30 13.05 -4.14 -2.06
N LEU A 31 13.04 -3.16 -1.15
CA LEU A 31 12.93 -1.74 -1.52
C LEU A 31 14.29 -1.12 -1.86
N LEU A 32 15.38 -1.68 -1.35
CA LEU A 32 16.74 -1.17 -1.52
C LEU A 32 17.60 -2.19 -2.29
N VAL A 33 17.39 -2.28 -3.60
CA VAL A 33 17.98 -3.34 -4.45
C VAL A 33 19.48 -3.15 -4.74
N ASP A 34 20.02 -1.96 -4.48
CA ASP A 34 21.42 -1.58 -4.66
C ASP A 34 22.28 -1.84 -3.40
N LYS A 35 21.66 -2.20 -2.27
CA LYS A 35 22.35 -2.45 -1.00
C LYS A 35 22.82 -3.90 -0.90
N GLU A 36 24.01 -4.11 -0.32
CA GLU A 36 24.48 -5.45 -0.01
C GLU A 36 23.60 -6.13 1.04
N GLY A 37 23.33 -7.42 0.84
CA GLY A 37 22.58 -8.25 1.78
C GLY A 37 23.35 -8.54 3.07
N ASP A 38 22.62 -8.91 4.11
CA ASP A 38 23.16 -9.24 5.43
C ASP A 38 23.81 -10.63 5.46
N TYR A 39 23.38 -11.55 4.62
CA TYR A 39 23.98 -12.88 4.46
C TYR A 39 24.78 -13.02 3.17
N VAL A 40 24.17 -12.74 2.00
CA VAL A 40 24.82 -13.02 0.70
C VAL A 40 25.91 -12.03 0.30
N LYS A 41 26.00 -10.87 1.00
CA LYS A 41 27.01 -9.82 0.76
C LYS A 41 27.08 -9.31 -0.69
N LYS A 42 25.92 -9.28 -1.38
CA LYS A 42 25.76 -8.72 -2.73
C LYS A 42 24.54 -7.81 -2.80
N PRO A 43 24.52 -6.81 -3.71
CA PRO A 43 23.31 -6.11 -4.08
C PRO A 43 22.22 -7.07 -4.55
N MET A 44 20.97 -6.89 -4.12
CA MET A 44 19.85 -7.76 -4.53
C MET A 44 19.71 -7.86 -6.06
N GLN A 45 19.95 -6.75 -6.77
CA GLN A 45 19.88 -6.69 -8.24
C GLN A 45 20.92 -7.58 -8.95
N ASP A 46 21.98 -7.98 -8.25
CA ASP A 46 23.06 -8.85 -8.75
C ASP A 46 22.93 -10.30 -8.25
N CYS A 47 21.81 -10.63 -7.58
CA CYS A 47 21.55 -11.94 -7.01
C CYS A 47 20.74 -12.82 -7.96
N THR A 48 21.07 -14.11 -7.98
CA THR A 48 20.24 -15.17 -8.51
C THR A 48 19.03 -15.41 -7.60
N GLY A 49 18.04 -16.18 -8.06
CA GLY A 49 16.92 -16.59 -7.22
C GLY A 49 17.35 -17.40 -6.00
N GLU A 50 18.34 -18.28 -6.16
CA GLU A 50 18.89 -19.07 -5.05
C GLU A 50 19.51 -18.15 -3.99
N GLU A 51 20.30 -17.17 -4.39
CA GLU A 51 20.92 -16.19 -3.48
C GLU A 51 19.89 -15.30 -2.77
N ILE A 52 18.83 -14.86 -3.47
CA ILE A 52 17.70 -14.16 -2.83
C ILE A 52 17.00 -15.08 -1.81
N THR A 53 16.88 -16.37 -2.12
CA THR A 53 16.31 -17.35 -1.18
C THR A 53 17.21 -17.52 0.04
N GLN A 54 18.52 -17.58 -0.12
CA GLN A 54 19.47 -17.67 1.00
C GLN A 54 19.34 -16.48 1.95
N GLU A 55 19.32 -15.25 1.42
CA GLU A 55 19.10 -14.03 2.23
C GLU A 55 17.76 -14.09 2.98
N TRP A 56 16.69 -14.49 2.30
CA TRP A 56 15.38 -14.61 2.92
C TRP A 56 15.36 -15.64 4.05
N LEU A 57 15.94 -16.83 3.84
CA LEU A 57 16.05 -17.88 4.86
C LEU A 57 16.88 -17.44 6.07
N TYR A 58 17.94 -16.65 5.85
CA TYR A 58 18.71 -16.04 6.93
C TYR A 58 17.83 -15.15 7.82
N HIS A 59 17.05 -14.24 7.23
CA HIS A 59 16.12 -13.37 7.98
C HIS A 59 14.95 -14.13 8.62
N MET A 60 14.65 -15.34 8.15
CA MET A 60 13.70 -16.26 8.79
C MET A 60 14.28 -17.01 10.00
N GLY A 61 15.59 -16.91 10.24
CA GLY A 61 16.27 -17.56 11.35
C GLY A 61 16.64 -19.03 11.10
N VAL A 62 16.72 -19.45 9.84
CA VAL A 62 17.22 -20.78 9.47
C VAL A 62 18.69 -20.92 9.86
N PRO A 63 19.14 -22.06 10.43
CA PRO A 63 20.55 -22.27 10.76
C PRO A 63 21.45 -22.07 9.53
N GLU A 64 22.48 -21.24 9.65
CA GLU A 64 23.36 -20.88 8.51
C GLU A 64 23.97 -22.09 7.79
N SER A 65 24.23 -23.18 8.52
CA SER A 65 24.75 -24.44 7.95
C SER A 65 23.77 -25.16 7.02
N GLU A 66 22.48 -24.84 7.08
CA GLU A 66 21.41 -25.47 6.28
C GLU A 66 20.95 -24.59 5.12
N ILE A 67 21.17 -23.27 5.20
CA ILE A 67 20.66 -22.27 4.25
C ILE A 67 21.00 -22.62 2.80
N ALA A 68 22.27 -22.94 2.51
CA ALA A 68 22.72 -23.23 1.15
C ALA A 68 21.98 -24.44 0.54
N SER A 69 21.82 -25.52 1.32
CA SER A 69 21.12 -26.73 0.86
C SER A 69 19.63 -26.46 0.65
N LEU A 70 18.97 -25.82 1.62
CA LEU A 70 17.54 -25.51 1.56
C LEU A 70 17.20 -24.54 0.42
N ALA A 71 18.05 -23.56 0.16
CA ALA A 71 17.85 -22.63 -0.95
C ALA A 71 17.98 -23.32 -2.32
N ALA A 72 18.95 -24.23 -2.48
CA ALA A 72 19.21 -24.93 -3.74
C ALA A 72 18.19 -26.04 -4.05
N GLU A 73 17.77 -26.79 -3.02
CA GLU A 73 16.94 -27.99 -3.19
C GLU A 73 15.47 -27.77 -2.81
N GLY A 74 15.20 -26.87 -1.86
CA GLY A 74 13.88 -26.68 -1.25
C GLY A 74 13.00 -25.62 -1.94
N ALA A 75 13.58 -24.78 -2.79
CA ALA A 75 12.84 -23.70 -3.44
C ALA A 75 13.29 -23.45 -4.88
N LYS A 76 12.32 -23.08 -5.73
CA LYS A 76 12.59 -22.49 -7.04
C LYS A 76 12.21 -21.02 -7.02
N CYS A 77 13.20 -20.15 -6.85
CA CYS A 77 13.00 -18.71 -6.92
C CYS A 77 13.30 -18.19 -8.33
N VAL A 78 12.36 -17.42 -8.89
CA VAL A 78 12.50 -16.78 -10.20
C VAL A 78 12.53 -15.26 -9.99
N PRO A 79 13.71 -14.62 -10.04
CA PRO A 79 13.81 -13.18 -9.87
C PRO A 79 13.27 -12.45 -11.10
N VAL A 80 12.68 -11.28 -10.88
CA VAL A 80 12.20 -10.40 -11.95
C VAL A 80 12.65 -8.98 -11.64
N MET A 81 13.42 -8.38 -12.54
CA MET A 81 13.80 -6.98 -12.44
C MET A 81 12.82 -6.11 -13.24
N MET A 82 12.25 -5.10 -12.58
CA MET A 82 11.23 -4.22 -13.17
C MET A 82 11.68 -2.77 -13.05
N PRO A 83 12.27 -2.16 -14.11
CA PRO A 83 12.84 -0.81 -14.03
C PRO A 83 11.81 0.28 -13.72
N TYR A 84 10.53 0.02 -14.00
CA TYR A 84 9.45 1.00 -13.84
C TYR A 84 8.43 0.63 -12.77
N ILE A 85 8.71 -0.36 -11.91
CA ILE A 85 7.73 -0.78 -10.89
C ILE A 85 7.35 0.36 -9.95
N THR A 86 8.27 1.27 -9.63
CA THR A 86 8.04 2.44 -8.77
C THR A 86 7.64 3.70 -9.55
N ALA A 87 7.54 3.64 -10.89
CA ALA A 87 7.39 4.83 -11.74
C ALA A 87 6.12 5.64 -11.43
N PHE A 88 5.06 4.99 -10.93
CA PHE A 88 3.83 5.67 -10.53
C PHE A 88 4.05 6.71 -9.41
N PHE A 89 5.02 6.48 -8.51
CA PHE A 89 5.28 7.32 -7.34
C PHE A 89 6.36 8.37 -7.55
N MET A 90 6.86 8.53 -8.78
CA MET A 90 7.78 9.61 -9.07
C MET A 90 7.10 10.97 -8.80
N PRO A 91 7.81 11.93 -8.17
CA PRO A 91 7.29 13.28 -8.01
C PRO A 91 6.84 13.85 -9.35
N ARG A 92 5.67 14.50 -9.33
CA ARG A 92 5.03 15.07 -10.51
C ARG A 92 4.46 16.44 -10.19
N GLN A 93 4.15 17.20 -11.22
CA GLN A 93 3.37 18.43 -11.17
C GLN A 93 2.04 18.26 -11.92
N ALA A 94 1.13 19.20 -11.72
CA ALA A 94 -0.12 19.24 -12.49
C ALA A 94 0.20 19.37 -13.99
N GLY A 95 -0.44 18.54 -14.81
CA GLY A 95 -0.22 18.48 -16.26
C GLY A 95 0.80 17.43 -16.73
N ASP A 96 1.60 16.83 -15.84
CA ASP A 96 2.52 15.73 -16.23
C ASP A 96 1.77 14.45 -16.66
N ARG A 97 0.54 14.28 -16.15
CA ARG A 97 -0.39 13.24 -16.56
C ARG A 97 -1.54 13.88 -17.35
N PRO A 98 -1.95 13.30 -18.48
CA PRO A 98 -3.08 13.82 -19.25
C PRO A 98 -4.39 13.53 -18.53
N ASP A 99 -5.37 14.43 -18.62
CA ASP A 99 -6.74 14.14 -18.21
C ASP A 99 -7.25 12.87 -18.91
N VAL A 100 -8.12 12.11 -18.22
CA VAL A 100 -8.75 10.90 -18.79
C VAL A 100 -9.35 11.18 -20.17
N VAL A 101 -10.13 12.26 -20.30
CA VAL A 101 -10.59 12.81 -21.58
C VAL A 101 -10.09 14.24 -21.69
N PRO A 102 -9.05 14.50 -22.49
CA PRO A 102 -8.52 15.85 -22.66
C PRO A 102 -9.56 16.81 -23.23
N ALA A 103 -9.47 18.10 -22.88
CA ALA A 103 -10.37 19.12 -23.39
C ALA A 103 -10.38 19.14 -24.94
N GLY A 104 -11.58 19.01 -25.52
CA GLY A 104 -11.77 18.96 -26.97
C GLY A 104 -11.56 17.58 -27.61
N ALA A 105 -11.25 16.54 -26.84
CA ALA A 105 -11.21 15.18 -27.35
C ALA A 105 -12.63 14.69 -27.71
N GLU A 106 -12.79 14.20 -28.94
CA GLU A 106 -14.08 13.71 -29.44
C GLU A 106 -14.20 12.19 -29.39
N ASN A 107 -13.07 11.47 -29.55
CA ASN A 107 -13.08 10.02 -29.77
C ASN A 107 -11.87 9.28 -29.18
N PHE A 108 -11.12 9.90 -28.26
CA PHE A 108 -9.98 9.26 -27.60
C PHE A 108 -9.89 9.64 -26.12
N ALA A 109 -9.26 8.76 -25.34
CA ALA A 109 -9.05 8.91 -23.91
C ALA A 109 -7.73 8.26 -23.47
N PHE A 110 -7.20 8.70 -22.33
CA PHE A 110 -6.08 8.06 -21.64
C PHE A 110 -6.60 7.28 -20.43
N LEU A 111 -6.20 6.02 -20.31
CA LEU A 111 -6.66 5.12 -19.25
C LEU A 111 -5.49 4.65 -18.37
N GLY A 112 -5.83 4.14 -17.19
CA GLY A 112 -4.87 3.57 -16.28
C GLY A 112 -4.19 4.60 -15.41
N GLN A 113 -3.12 4.17 -14.76
CA GLN A 113 -2.58 4.84 -13.58
C GLN A 113 -1.69 6.06 -13.91
N PHE A 114 -1.39 6.27 -15.19
CA PHE A 114 -0.72 7.47 -15.69
C PHE A 114 -1.68 8.51 -16.28
N ALA A 115 -2.99 8.27 -16.28
CA ALA A 115 -3.98 9.32 -16.55
C ALA A 115 -4.29 10.12 -15.27
N GLU A 116 -4.74 11.36 -15.43
CA GLU A 116 -5.17 12.24 -14.36
C GLU A 116 -6.69 12.16 -14.18
N THR A 117 -7.09 11.78 -12.97
CA THR A 117 -8.44 12.01 -12.42
C THR A 117 -8.28 12.61 -11.02
N THR A 118 -9.38 12.81 -10.31
CA THR A 118 -9.50 13.62 -9.08
C THR A 118 -8.69 13.10 -7.87
N ARG A 119 -9.34 12.68 -6.78
CA ARG A 119 -8.69 12.38 -5.48
C ARG A 119 -8.17 10.95 -5.35
N ASP A 120 -8.28 10.14 -6.39
CA ASP A 120 -8.06 8.69 -6.28
C ASP A 120 -6.56 8.33 -6.23
N CYS A 121 -6.26 7.13 -5.75
CA CYS A 121 -4.91 6.64 -5.53
C CYS A 121 -4.48 5.67 -6.63
N ILE A 122 -3.38 6.00 -7.30
CA ILE A 122 -2.62 5.09 -8.17
C ILE A 122 -1.97 3.94 -7.36
N PHE A 123 -1.29 3.03 -8.05
CA PHE A 123 -0.86 1.72 -7.56
C PHE A 123 -2.02 0.82 -7.12
N THR A 124 -3.21 1.03 -7.70
CA THR A 124 -4.42 0.28 -7.38
C THR A 124 -5.12 -0.14 -8.66
N THR A 125 -5.81 -1.29 -8.61
CA THR A 125 -6.69 -1.71 -9.69
C THR A 125 -7.92 -0.81 -9.81
N GLU A 126 -8.37 -0.21 -8.69
CA GLU A 126 -9.51 0.72 -8.66
C GLU A 126 -9.27 1.92 -9.59
N TYR A 127 -8.09 2.54 -9.54
CA TYR A 127 -7.77 3.68 -10.42
C TYR A 127 -7.85 3.31 -11.91
N ALA A 128 -7.41 2.10 -12.27
CA ALA A 128 -7.49 1.61 -13.64
C ALA A 128 -8.95 1.40 -14.08
N VAL A 129 -9.80 0.89 -13.20
CA VAL A 129 -11.24 0.74 -13.46
C VAL A 129 -11.93 2.10 -13.54
N ARG A 130 -11.64 3.01 -12.61
CA ARG A 130 -12.18 4.38 -12.58
C ARG A 130 -11.91 5.13 -13.88
N THR A 131 -10.66 5.20 -14.28
CA THR A 131 -10.28 5.93 -15.52
C THR A 131 -10.97 5.33 -16.74
N GLY A 132 -11.10 4.00 -16.81
CA GLY A 132 -11.92 3.32 -17.83
C GLY A 132 -13.39 3.73 -17.79
N MET A 133 -14.00 3.74 -16.61
CA MET A 133 -15.40 4.13 -16.42
C MET A 133 -15.63 5.60 -16.80
N GLU A 134 -14.79 6.52 -16.32
CA GLU A 134 -14.88 7.95 -16.60
C GLU A 134 -14.74 8.24 -18.10
N ALA A 135 -13.81 7.57 -18.80
CA ALA A 135 -13.63 7.71 -20.24
C ALA A 135 -14.86 7.27 -21.02
N VAL A 136 -15.38 6.07 -20.73
CA VAL A 136 -16.57 5.53 -21.41
C VAL A 136 -17.77 6.44 -21.16
N TYR A 137 -17.96 6.92 -19.93
CA TYR A 137 -19.12 7.74 -19.58
C TYR A 137 -19.09 9.09 -20.30
N GLN A 138 -17.93 9.74 -20.34
CA GLN A 138 -17.76 11.03 -21.02
C GLN A 138 -17.89 10.91 -22.54
N LEU A 139 -17.21 9.96 -23.18
CA LEU A 139 -17.17 9.85 -24.65
C LEU A 139 -18.43 9.21 -25.25
N ALA A 140 -19.05 8.26 -24.55
CA ALA A 140 -20.27 7.60 -25.05
C ALA A 140 -21.56 8.29 -24.56
N GLY A 141 -21.47 9.36 -23.79
CA GLY A 141 -22.63 10.11 -23.27
C GLY A 141 -23.53 9.28 -22.36
N VAL A 142 -22.93 8.48 -21.47
CA VAL A 142 -23.69 7.62 -20.55
C VAL A 142 -24.36 8.50 -19.48
N ASP A 143 -25.69 8.52 -19.46
CA ASP A 143 -26.48 9.30 -18.49
C ASP A 143 -26.59 8.56 -17.14
N ARG A 144 -25.46 8.43 -16.44
CA ARG A 144 -25.36 7.84 -15.11
C ARG A 144 -24.17 8.44 -14.36
N GLY A 145 -24.30 8.62 -13.05
CA GLY A 145 -23.18 9.07 -12.22
C GLY A 145 -22.07 8.02 -12.09
N VAL A 146 -20.82 8.45 -12.25
CA VAL A 146 -19.64 7.69 -11.81
C VAL A 146 -19.51 7.87 -10.28
N PRO A 147 -19.33 6.80 -9.49
CA PRO A 147 -19.12 6.94 -8.05
C PRO A 147 -17.89 7.80 -7.75
N GLU A 148 -18.04 8.78 -6.87
CA GLU A 148 -16.88 9.54 -6.38
C GLU A 148 -15.92 8.64 -5.59
N VAL A 149 -14.69 9.12 -5.37
CA VAL A 149 -13.78 8.49 -4.42
C VAL A 149 -14.41 8.57 -3.03
N PHE A 150 -14.43 7.43 -2.32
CA PHE A 150 -15.08 7.31 -1.01
C PHE A 150 -14.72 8.49 -0.09
N GLY A 151 -15.74 9.15 0.46
CA GLY A 151 -15.63 10.42 1.16
C GLY A 151 -15.08 10.33 2.60
N SER A 152 -14.35 9.29 2.97
CA SER A 152 -13.85 9.09 4.35
C SER A 152 -13.03 10.28 4.86
N THR A 153 -12.27 10.95 3.99
CA THR A 153 -11.49 12.14 4.38
C THR A 153 -12.35 13.33 4.84
N TYR A 154 -13.64 13.33 4.52
CA TYR A 154 -14.61 14.34 4.92
C TYR A 154 -15.53 13.86 6.04
N ASP A 155 -15.45 12.59 6.42
CA ASP A 155 -16.25 12.01 7.50
C ASP A 155 -15.55 12.24 8.84
N VAL A 156 -16.12 13.10 9.69
CA VAL A 156 -15.58 13.42 11.02
C VAL A 156 -15.35 12.15 11.84
N ARG A 157 -16.19 11.12 11.69
CA ARG A 157 -16.05 9.84 12.39
C ARG A 157 -14.76 9.13 12.01
N ALA A 158 -14.47 9.06 10.71
CA ALA A 158 -13.24 8.47 10.21
C ALA A 158 -12.01 9.28 10.64
N LEU A 159 -12.13 10.60 10.73
CA LEU A 159 -11.04 11.47 11.22
C LEU A 159 -10.76 11.25 12.71
N LEU A 160 -11.79 11.10 13.54
CA LEU A 160 -11.64 10.80 14.97
C LEU A 160 -11.05 9.41 15.20
N ASP A 161 -11.54 8.40 14.48
CA ASP A 161 -10.97 7.05 14.52
C ASP A 161 -9.49 7.06 14.09
N ALA A 162 -9.18 7.68 12.95
CA ALA A 162 -7.80 7.81 12.48
C ALA A 162 -6.90 8.51 13.51
N MET A 163 -7.39 9.54 14.20
CA MET A 163 -6.66 10.22 15.27
C MET A 163 -6.36 9.29 16.45
N CYS A 164 -7.28 8.40 16.80
CA CYS A 164 -7.09 7.40 17.84
C CYS A 164 -6.03 6.36 17.42
N GLN A 165 -6.17 5.80 16.22
CA GLN A 165 -5.24 4.80 15.68
C GLN A 165 -3.82 5.34 15.51
N LEU A 166 -3.67 6.57 14.99
CA LEU A 166 -2.36 7.23 14.83
C LEU A 166 -1.66 7.53 16.17
N ARG A 167 -2.38 7.41 17.29
CA ARG A 167 -1.87 7.66 18.64
C ARG A 167 -1.80 6.40 19.48
N ASP A 168 -1.83 5.23 18.86
CA ASP A 168 -1.82 3.93 19.54
C ASP A 168 -2.94 3.79 20.59
N GLY A 169 -4.12 4.35 20.31
CA GLY A 169 -5.26 4.33 21.23
C GLY A 169 -5.16 5.29 22.42
N LYS A 170 -4.17 6.20 22.44
CA LYS A 170 -4.02 7.17 23.53
C LYS A 170 -5.04 8.31 23.41
N GLU A 171 -5.62 8.69 24.55
CA GLU A 171 -6.56 9.81 24.66
C GLU A 171 -5.89 11.16 24.34
N LEU A 172 -6.67 12.17 23.97
CA LEU A 172 -6.22 13.50 23.57
C LEU A 172 -5.61 14.29 24.72
N ALA A 173 -4.67 15.15 24.35
CA ALA A 173 -4.03 16.10 25.24
C ALA A 173 -3.45 15.48 26.52
N THR A 174 -2.91 14.25 26.44
CA THR A 174 -2.22 13.56 27.55
C THR A 174 -1.01 14.32 28.08
N TRP A 175 -0.50 15.30 27.34
CA TRP A 175 0.55 16.22 27.76
C TRP A 175 0.06 17.33 28.71
N LEU A 176 -1.26 17.55 28.83
CA LEU A 176 -1.83 18.50 29.79
C LEU A 176 -1.97 17.87 31.18
N PRO A 177 -1.83 18.67 32.26
CA PRO A 177 -2.23 18.25 33.60
C PRO A 177 -3.70 17.77 33.62
N GLU A 178 -3.96 16.67 34.31
CA GLU A 178 -5.26 15.99 34.35
C GLU A 178 -6.42 16.93 34.73
N ARG A 179 -6.18 17.86 35.67
CA ARG A 179 -7.18 18.86 36.07
C ARG A 179 -7.60 19.79 34.93
N ILE A 180 -6.67 20.21 34.08
CA ILE A 180 -6.96 21.07 32.92
C ILE A 180 -7.69 20.26 31.85
N ARG A 181 -7.21 19.04 31.60
CA ARG A 181 -7.82 18.12 30.65
C ARG A 181 -9.27 17.79 31.03
N GLY A 182 -9.52 17.37 32.27
CA GLY A 182 -10.86 17.08 32.78
C GLY A 182 -11.79 18.29 32.74
N TYR A 183 -11.28 19.50 32.99
CA TYR A 183 -12.07 20.72 32.81
C TYR A 183 -12.48 20.93 31.34
N LEU A 184 -11.59 20.71 30.37
CA LEU A 184 -11.92 20.85 28.95
C LEU A 184 -12.91 19.77 28.48
N VAL A 185 -12.74 18.53 28.94
CA VAL A 185 -13.66 17.42 28.62
C VAL A 185 -15.05 17.69 29.21
N SER A 186 -15.15 18.10 30.47
CA SER A 186 -16.44 18.41 31.10
C SER A 186 -17.21 19.55 30.42
N LYS A 187 -16.52 20.47 29.72
CA LYS A 187 -17.18 21.50 28.90
C LYS A 187 -17.83 20.94 27.63
N LEU A 188 -17.38 19.77 27.16
CA LEU A 188 -17.84 19.12 25.94
C LEU A 188 -18.79 17.94 26.21
N GLU A 189 -18.80 17.37 27.42
CA GLU A 189 -19.61 16.18 27.82
C GLU A 189 -21.08 16.28 27.42
N GLY A 190 -21.70 17.46 27.55
CA GLY A 190 -23.11 17.67 27.21
C GLY A 190 -23.41 17.81 25.71
N SER A 191 -22.39 17.73 24.85
CA SER A 191 -22.51 17.95 23.40
C SER A 191 -22.31 16.68 22.60
N GLN A 192 -22.79 16.67 21.35
CA GLN A 192 -22.50 15.59 20.40
C GLN A 192 -20.99 15.42 20.18
N ILE A 193 -20.21 16.50 20.23
CA ILE A 193 -18.75 16.42 20.11
C ILE A 193 -18.16 15.61 21.27
N GLY A 194 -18.58 15.86 22.52
CA GLY A 194 -18.14 15.09 23.67
C GLY A 194 -18.51 13.61 23.57
N GLN A 195 -19.74 13.32 23.14
CA GLN A 195 -20.18 11.93 22.91
C GLN A 195 -19.31 11.22 21.87
N MET A 196 -19.02 11.86 20.74
CA MET A 196 -18.15 11.28 19.71
C MET A 196 -16.71 11.10 20.22
N LEU A 197 -16.17 12.04 21.00
CA LEU A 197 -14.83 11.88 21.56
C LEU A 197 -14.73 10.64 22.49
N HIS A 198 -15.76 10.36 23.29
CA HIS A 198 -15.81 9.14 24.10
C HIS A 198 -15.99 7.89 23.25
N GLU A 199 -16.88 7.92 22.25
CA GLU A 199 -17.13 6.79 21.34
C GLU A 199 -15.86 6.36 20.61
N TYR A 200 -15.03 7.31 20.20
CA TYR A 200 -13.75 7.06 19.51
C TYR A 200 -12.54 6.97 20.45
N HIS A 201 -12.75 6.82 21.76
CA HIS A 201 -11.69 6.64 22.77
C HIS A 201 -10.64 7.76 22.80
N LEU A 202 -11.06 8.98 22.49
CA LEU A 202 -10.20 10.16 22.46
C LEU A 202 -10.22 10.94 23.77
N VAL A 203 -11.16 10.69 24.70
CA VAL A 203 -11.21 11.34 26.01
C VAL A 203 -11.73 10.42 27.10
#